data_AF-A0A7Y6FG48-F1
#
_entry.id   AF-A0A7Y6FG48-F1
#
_cell.length_a   1.000
_cell.length_b   1.000
_cell.length_c   1.000
_cell.angle_alpha   90.00
_cell.angle_beta   90.00
_cell.angle_gamma   90.00
#
_symmetry.space_group_name_H-M   'P 1'
#
loop_
_entity.id
_entity.type
_entity.pdbx_description
1 polymer ?
#
loop_
_entity_poly.entity_id
_entity_poly.type
_entity_poly.pdbx_seq_one_letter_code
_entity_poly.pdbx_strand_id
1 'polypeptide(L)'
;MTSHVRHITIDCADPYALGTFWSRVLGAPLAPDDFPGDPEALLETPGAAILFVRNDDPKAVKNRVHLDIQPQDRTRDEEVVRLLALGATLVGDHRRPDGRGWATLTDLEGNEFCVECSAAERAALTGSRLPVTADDVTTAVRLAVDALAGATEGWDAPAGTLEWTCWETVEHLSDDLFAYAVQLGPRTPPLDGEVPYRWAPERQGGPYNAVFADRAAGPAGLLATLEASGALLASMARTTPPEVRSYHGFGISDPEGFAAMGVVETLVHTHDVAEGLGLDWAPPAALCDRALARLFPDAPAGGDRWTVLLWATGRAELPDHPRRTKWRWDGRPPADQTASSAG
;
A
#
# COMPACT_ATOMS: atom_id res chain seq x y z
N MET A 1 -4.69 -25.87 -17.48
CA MET A 1 -4.09 -25.23 -16.30
C MET A 1 -2.61 -25.03 -16.59
N THR A 2 -2.07 -23.88 -16.21
CA THR A 2 -0.63 -23.58 -16.33
C THR A 2 0.04 -23.83 -14.97
N SER A 3 1.30 -24.23 -14.99
CA SER A 3 2.10 -24.39 -13.76
C SER A 3 2.51 -23.03 -13.19
N HIS A 4 2.68 -22.96 -11.86
CA HIS A 4 3.26 -21.82 -11.16
C HIS A 4 4.60 -22.23 -10.53
N VAL A 5 5.53 -21.29 -10.43
CA VAL A 5 6.73 -21.50 -9.59
C VAL A 5 6.27 -21.52 -8.14
N ARG A 6 6.49 -22.63 -7.44
CA ARG A 6 6.04 -22.80 -6.05
C ARG A 6 7.06 -22.22 -5.06
N HIS A 7 8.34 -22.58 -5.21
CA HIS A 7 9.42 -22.08 -4.35
C HIS A 7 10.75 -22.06 -5.10
N ILE A 8 11.68 -21.23 -4.63
CA ILE A 8 13.11 -21.26 -4.96
C ILE A 8 13.82 -21.99 -3.84
N THR A 9 14.58 -23.04 -4.16
CA THR A 9 15.27 -23.87 -3.17
C THR A 9 16.73 -23.45 -3.03
N ILE A 10 17.20 -23.31 -1.79
CA ILE A 10 18.59 -22.98 -1.43
C ILE A 10 19.13 -24.09 -0.53
N ASP A 11 20.23 -24.70 -0.95
CA ASP A 11 20.96 -25.68 -0.15
C ASP A 11 21.74 -24.98 0.97
N CYS A 12 21.75 -25.57 2.16
CA CYS A 12 22.41 -25.02 3.35
C CYS A 12 22.70 -26.10 4.40
N ALA A 13 23.64 -25.87 5.31
CA ALA A 13 23.97 -26.77 6.41
C ALA A 13 22.96 -26.66 7.57
N ASP A 14 22.40 -25.47 7.82
CA ASP A 14 21.39 -25.23 8.87
C ASP A 14 20.16 -24.47 8.32
N PRO A 15 19.13 -25.21 7.84
CA PRO A 15 17.93 -24.61 7.26
C PRO A 15 17.21 -23.65 8.20
N TYR A 16 17.11 -23.98 9.49
CA TYR A 16 16.37 -23.16 10.45
C TYR A 16 17.13 -21.87 10.77
N ALA A 17 18.45 -21.94 10.98
CA ALA A 17 19.27 -20.76 11.24
C ALA A 17 19.28 -19.82 10.03
N LEU A 18 19.46 -20.37 8.82
CA LEU A 18 19.47 -19.58 7.61
C LEU A 18 18.09 -18.99 7.28
N GLY A 19 17.03 -19.77 7.46
CA GLY A 19 15.65 -19.33 7.35
C GLY A 19 15.31 -18.19 8.33
N THR A 20 15.80 -18.27 9.57
CA THR A 20 15.62 -17.21 10.58
C THR A 20 16.32 -15.91 10.18
N PHE A 21 17.51 -16.00 9.57
CA PHE A 21 18.18 -14.84 9.00
C PHE A 21 17.32 -14.21 7.90
N TRP A 22 16.88 -15.00 6.91
CA TRP A 22 16.07 -14.51 5.80
C TRP A 22 14.69 -14.00 6.23
N SER A 23 14.11 -14.56 7.29
CA SER A 23 12.89 -14.05 7.93
C SER A 23 13.05 -12.60 8.38
N ARG A 24 14.20 -12.25 8.98
CA ARG A 24 14.51 -10.86 9.37
C ARG A 24 14.83 -9.97 8.17
N VAL A 25 15.41 -10.52 7.11
CA VAL A 25 15.68 -9.79 5.87
C VAL A 25 14.37 -9.38 5.21
N LEU A 26 13.46 -10.32 4.98
CA LEU A 26 12.25 -10.14 4.18
C LEU A 26 11.01 -9.78 5.01
N GLY A 27 11.09 -9.82 6.35
CA GLY A 27 9.99 -9.45 7.24
C GLY A 27 8.84 -10.46 7.22
N ALA A 28 9.10 -11.72 6.89
CA ALA A 28 8.11 -12.79 6.84
C ALA A 28 8.47 -13.92 7.81
N PRO A 29 7.51 -14.58 8.47
CA PRO A 29 7.79 -15.69 9.36
C PRO A 29 8.14 -16.97 8.57
N LEU A 30 8.91 -17.87 9.18
CA LEU A 30 9.00 -19.26 8.73
C LEU A 30 7.66 -19.98 8.92
N ALA A 31 7.51 -21.15 8.29
CA ALA A 31 6.33 -21.98 8.50
C ALA A 31 6.21 -22.35 10.00
N PRO A 32 4.99 -22.37 10.57
CA PRO A 32 4.79 -22.56 12.02
C PRO A 32 5.32 -23.89 12.58
N ASP A 33 5.52 -24.87 11.71
CA ASP A 33 5.97 -26.23 12.00
C ASP A 33 7.46 -26.49 11.69
N ASP A 34 8.22 -25.47 11.30
CA ASP A 34 9.67 -25.55 11.14
C ASP A 34 10.39 -25.30 12.49
N PHE A 35 11.29 -26.20 12.88
CA PHE A 35 12.03 -26.15 14.14
C PHE A 35 13.55 -26.35 13.97
N PRO A 36 14.38 -25.95 14.97
CA PRO A 36 15.81 -26.22 14.94
C PRO A 36 16.13 -27.72 14.75
N GLY A 37 16.97 -28.03 13.77
CA GLY A 37 17.40 -29.39 13.46
C GLY A 37 16.64 -30.07 12.32
N ASP A 38 15.54 -29.48 11.86
CA ASP A 38 14.77 -30.02 10.73
C ASP A 38 15.63 -30.06 9.44
N PRO A 39 15.31 -30.98 8.50
CA PRO A 39 16.03 -31.11 7.24
C PRO A 39 15.70 -30.01 6.24
N GLU A 40 14.66 -29.21 6.48
CA GLU A 40 14.26 -28.09 5.66
C GLU A 40 13.57 -27.01 6.50
N ALA A 41 13.47 -25.80 5.95
CA ALA A 41 12.66 -24.71 6.50
C ALA A 41 12.10 -23.85 5.36
N LEU A 42 10.83 -23.50 5.44
CA LEU A 42 10.11 -22.74 4.42
C LEU A 42 9.84 -21.31 4.88
N LEU A 43 10.25 -20.34 4.06
CA LEU A 43 9.92 -18.94 4.22
C LEU A 43 8.91 -18.52 3.15
N GLU A 44 7.70 -18.14 3.58
CA GLU A 44 6.65 -17.66 2.67
C GLU A 44 6.57 -16.13 2.70
N THR A 45 6.81 -15.47 1.56
CA THR A 45 6.65 -14.02 1.41
C THR A 45 5.47 -13.70 0.48
N PRO A 46 4.89 -12.49 0.52
CA PRO A 46 3.78 -12.09 -0.36
C PRO A 46 4.01 -12.18 -1.88
N GLY A 47 5.23 -12.51 -2.34
CA GLY A 47 5.56 -12.67 -3.77
C GLY A 47 6.47 -13.84 -4.13
N ALA A 48 7.06 -14.53 -3.16
CA ALA A 48 7.94 -15.67 -3.38
C ALA A 48 7.99 -16.58 -2.14
N ALA A 49 8.16 -17.89 -2.35
CA ALA A 49 8.53 -18.81 -1.28
C ALA A 49 9.98 -19.26 -1.46
N ILE A 50 10.74 -19.26 -0.38
CA ILE A 50 12.14 -19.72 -0.35
C ILE A 50 12.20 -20.95 0.56
N LEU A 51 12.66 -22.06 0.01
CA LEU A 51 12.82 -23.32 0.74
C LEU A 51 14.31 -23.55 1.01
N PHE A 52 14.70 -23.60 2.28
CA PHE A 52 16.05 -23.94 2.71
C PHE A 52 16.11 -25.45 2.94
N VAL A 53 17.07 -26.16 2.35
CA VAL A 53 17.19 -27.62 2.47
C VAL A 53 18.58 -28.00 2.95
N ARG A 54 18.63 -28.95 3.88
CA ARG A 54 19.87 -29.47 4.46
C ARG A 54 20.71 -30.14 3.37
N ASN A 55 21.93 -29.63 3.19
CA ASN A 55 22.98 -30.24 2.40
C ASN A 55 24.29 -30.09 3.17
N ASP A 56 24.89 -31.22 3.56
CA ASP A 56 26.12 -31.24 4.35
C ASP A 56 27.38 -31.02 3.50
N ASP A 57 27.24 -31.03 2.16
CA ASP A 57 28.34 -30.72 1.26
C ASP A 57 28.62 -29.21 1.25
N PRO A 58 29.85 -28.77 1.56
CA PRO A 58 30.17 -27.34 1.59
C PRO A 58 30.03 -26.72 0.21
N LYS A 59 29.50 -25.50 0.14
CA LYS A 59 29.37 -24.75 -1.11
C LYS A 59 30.72 -24.61 -1.82
N ALA A 60 30.82 -25.24 -3.00
CA ALA A 60 32.07 -25.28 -3.77
C ALA A 60 32.16 -24.17 -4.84
N VAL A 61 31.02 -23.70 -5.35
CA VAL A 61 30.95 -22.74 -6.46
C VAL A 61 29.89 -21.68 -6.19
N LYS A 62 29.90 -20.61 -7.01
CA LYS A 62 28.87 -19.57 -6.99
C LYS A 62 27.48 -20.16 -7.32
N ASN A 63 26.45 -19.66 -6.65
CA ASN A 63 25.07 -19.98 -7.00
C ASN A 63 24.76 -19.57 -8.46
N ARG A 64 24.03 -20.42 -9.17
CA ARG A 64 23.66 -20.19 -10.59
C ARG A 64 22.38 -19.38 -10.75
N VAL A 65 21.56 -19.37 -9.71
CA VAL A 65 20.41 -18.47 -9.55
C VAL A 65 20.86 -17.33 -8.64
N HIS A 66 20.47 -16.11 -8.99
CA HIS A 66 20.68 -14.93 -8.16
C HIS A 66 19.35 -14.53 -7.53
N LEU A 67 19.38 -14.24 -6.23
CA LEU A 67 18.26 -13.63 -5.54
C LEU A 67 18.54 -12.13 -5.42
N ASP A 68 17.70 -11.31 -6.04
CA ASP A 68 17.83 -9.86 -6.02
C ASP A 68 16.70 -9.29 -5.14
N ILE A 69 17.07 -8.57 -4.07
CA ILE A 69 16.13 -7.96 -3.15
C ILE A 69 16.08 -6.45 -3.36
N GLN A 70 14.90 -5.88 -3.18
CA GLN A 70 14.66 -4.45 -3.29
C GLN A 70 14.07 -3.93 -1.96
N PRO A 71 14.76 -3.01 -1.26
CA PRO A 71 14.20 -2.39 -0.07
C PRO A 71 12.98 -1.54 -0.43
N GLN A 72 11.94 -1.59 0.41
CA GLN A 72 10.64 -0.95 0.16
C GLN A 72 10.47 0.38 0.91
N ASP A 73 11.12 0.52 2.07
CA ASP A 73 10.93 1.63 3.01
C ASP A 73 12.22 2.41 3.32
N ARG A 74 13.33 2.03 2.69
CA ARG A 74 14.65 2.62 2.90
C ARG A 74 15.49 2.57 1.64
N THR A 75 16.59 3.31 1.63
CA THR A 75 17.55 3.29 0.52
C THR A 75 18.31 1.96 0.45
N ARG A 76 18.89 1.66 -0.71
CA ARG A 76 19.83 0.54 -0.87
C ARG A 76 20.94 0.57 0.17
N ASP A 77 21.51 1.75 0.41
CA ASP A 77 22.68 1.88 1.28
C ASP A 77 22.33 1.68 2.75
N GLU A 78 21.16 2.16 3.20
CA GLU A 78 20.63 1.86 4.55
C GLU A 78 20.34 0.36 4.71
N GLU A 79 19.79 -0.29 3.68
CA GLU A 79 19.53 -1.72 3.72
C GLU A 79 20.82 -2.53 3.78
N VAL A 80 21.85 -2.17 3.01
CA VAL A 80 23.17 -2.82 3.10
C VAL A 80 23.71 -2.72 4.53
N VAL A 81 23.65 -1.55 5.17
CA VAL A 81 24.09 -1.38 6.56
C VAL A 81 23.29 -2.28 7.50
N ARG A 82 21.97 -2.36 7.35
CA ARG A 82 21.11 -3.23 8.16
C ARG A 82 21.49 -4.71 8.00
N LEU A 83 21.70 -5.17 6.77
CA LEU A 83 22.00 -6.56 6.48
C LEU A 83 23.37 -6.98 7.00
N LEU A 84 24.36 -6.10 6.91
CA LEU A 84 25.67 -6.33 7.54
C LEU A 84 25.53 -6.49 9.06
N ALA A 85 24.68 -5.69 9.72
CA ALA A 85 24.39 -5.84 11.14
C ALA A 85 23.64 -7.15 11.48
N LEU A 86 22.93 -7.75 10.53
CA LEU A 86 22.28 -9.06 10.67
C LEU A 86 23.23 -10.25 10.42
N GLY A 87 24.47 -10.00 10.00
CA GLY A 87 25.48 -11.03 9.75
C GLY A 87 25.78 -11.32 8.27
N ALA A 88 25.15 -10.59 7.34
CA ALA A 88 25.52 -10.68 5.94
C ALA A 88 26.94 -10.13 5.70
N THR A 89 27.59 -10.54 4.61
CA THR A 89 28.93 -10.04 4.21
C THR A 89 28.88 -9.40 2.84
N LEU A 90 29.40 -8.19 2.68
CA LEU A 90 29.55 -7.54 1.37
C LEU A 90 30.69 -8.20 0.58
N VAL A 91 30.38 -8.76 -0.60
CA VAL A 91 31.34 -9.48 -1.45
C VAL A 91 31.55 -8.85 -2.83
N GLY A 92 30.68 -7.92 -3.23
CA GLY A 92 30.85 -7.16 -4.46
C GLY A 92 30.11 -5.83 -4.41
N ASP A 93 30.80 -4.74 -4.74
CA ASP A 93 30.18 -3.42 -4.84
C ASP A 93 30.09 -3.00 -6.31
N HIS A 94 28.88 -3.00 -6.85
CA HIS A 94 28.59 -2.64 -8.24
C HIS A 94 27.75 -1.36 -8.33
N ARG A 95 27.70 -0.59 -7.23
CA ARG A 95 27.02 0.70 -7.17
C ARG A 95 27.76 1.68 -8.07
N ARG A 96 27.00 2.47 -8.82
CA ARG A 96 27.53 3.43 -9.79
C ARG A 96 27.35 4.86 -9.26
N PRO A 97 28.22 5.82 -9.66
CA PRO A 97 28.09 7.22 -9.26
C PRO A 97 26.77 7.89 -9.68
N ASP A 98 26.08 7.33 -10.69
CA ASP A 98 24.76 7.78 -11.14
C ASP A 98 23.60 7.24 -10.28
N GLY A 99 23.90 6.64 -9.11
CA GLY A 99 22.94 6.04 -8.20
C GLY A 99 22.49 4.63 -8.57
N ARG A 100 22.72 4.17 -9.82
CA ARG A 100 22.31 2.84 -10.29
C ARG A 100 23.23 1.73 -9.76
N GLY A 101 22.95 0.48 -10.15
CA GLY A 101 23.71 -0.70 -9.75
C GLY A 101 23.22 -1.32 -8.44
N TRP A 102 23.99 -2.26 -7.92
CA TRP A 102 23.61 -3.08 -6.76
C TRP A 102 24.83 -3.38 -5.88
N ALA A 103 24.56 -3.87 -4.67
CA ALA A 103 25.58 -4.45 -3.79
C ALA A 103 25.34 -5.97 -3.70
N THR A 104 26.37 -6.79 -3.95
CA THR A 104 26.31 -8.24 -3.78
C THR A 104 26.76 -8.60 -2.36
N LEU A 105 25.87 -9.20 -1.59
CA LEU A 105 26.15 -9.71 -0.24
C LEU A 105 26.09 -11.24 -0.24
N THR A 106 26.66 -11.87 0.79
CA THR A 106 26.37 -13.26 1.14
C THR A 106 25.60 -13.33 2.44
N ASP A 107 24.73 -14.33 2.55
CA ASP A 107 24.09 -14.70 3.82
C ASP A 107 25.08 -15.41 4.76
N LEU A 108 24.56 -15.97 5.87
CA LEU A 108 25.34 -16.66 6.91
C LEU A 108 26.13 -17.87 6.38
N GLU A 109 25.73 -18.44 5.24
CA GLU A 109 26.32 -19.65 4.67
C GLU A 109 27.07 -19.41 3.36
N GLY A 110 27.24 -18.14 2.97
CA GLY A 110 27.99 -17.79 1.77
C GLY A 110 27.17 -17.83 0.47
N ASN A 111 25.83 -17.92 0.55
CA ASN A 111 24.98 -17.81 -0.63
C ASN A 111 24.85 -16.34 -1.05
N GLU A 112 25.14 -16.08 -2.32
CA GLU A 112 25.12 -14.72 -2.87
C GLU A 112 23.70 -14.20 -3.13
N PHE A 113 23.44 -12.94 -2.77
CA PHE A 113 22.23 -12.20 -3.14
C PHE A 113 22.56 -10.72 -3.40
N CYS A 114 21.76 -10.03 -4.22
CA CYS A 114 21.97 -8.62 -4.57
C CYS A 114 20.99 -7.71 -3.85
N VAL A 115 21.46 -6.55 -3.41
CA VAL A 115 20.63 -5.45 -2.90
C VAL A 115 20.53 -4.38 -3.97
N GLU A 116 19.35 -4.26 -4.55
CA GLU A 116 19.01 -3.31 -5.60
C GLU A 116 18.63 -1.93 -5.05
N CYS A 117 18.59 -0.92 -5.91
CA CYS A 117 17.93 0.36 -5.59
C CYS A 117 16.47 0.12 -5.23
N SER A 118 16.02 0.80 -4.16
CA SER A 118 14.60 0.90 -3.82
C SER A 118 13.80 1.44 -5.01
N ALA A 119 12.48 1.19 -4.99
CA ALA A 119 11.59 1.77 -5.98
C ALA A 119 11.69 3.30 -6.00
N ALA A 120 11.79 3.93 -4.81
CA ALA A 120 11.90 5.38 -4.66
C ALA A 120 13.19 5.94 -5.27
N GLU A 121 14.34 5.31 -5.01
CA GLU A 121 15.61 5.70 -5.65
C GLU A 121 15.52 5.55 -7.18
N ARG A 122 14.94 4.44 -7.68
CA ARG A 122 14.79 4.21 -9.12
C ARG A 122 13.88 5.23 -9.78
N ALA A 123 12.80 5.61 -9.11
CA ALA A 123 11.87 6.63 -9.56
C ALA A 123 12.54 8.01 -9.65
N ALA A 124 13.27 8.41 -8.61
CA ALA A 124 14.04 9.65 -8.58
C ALA A 124 15.07 9.72 -9.73
N LEU A 125 15.77 8.62 -10.01
CA LEU A 125 16.77 8.54 -11.08
C LEU A 125 16.20 8.63 -12.49
N THR A 126 14.92 8.32 -12.68
CA THR A 126 14.25 8.32 -13.99
C THR A 126 13.28 9.48 -14.16
N GLY A 127 13.07 10.28 -13.11
CA GLY A 127 12.03 11.30 -13.07
C GLY A 127 10.61 10.73 -13.18
N SER A 128 10.44 9.43 -12.98
CA SER A 128 9.12 8.79 -13.00
C SER A 128 8.45 8.96 -11.65
N ARG A 129 7.12 9.14 -11.63
CA ARG A 129 6.35 9.02 -10.39
C ARG A 129 6.39 7.57 -9.86
N LEU A 130 6.30 7.41 -8.54
CA LEU A 130 5.97 6.12 -7.96
C LEU A 130 4.46 5.84 -8.16
N PRO A 131 4.09 4.64 -8.62
CA PRO A 131 2.69 4.26 -8.71
C PRO A 131 2.08 4.12 -7.31
N VAL A 132 0.78 4.34 -7.20
CA VAL A 132 0.01 3.89 -6.03
C VAL A 132 -0.18 2.38 -6.13
N THR A 133 0.02 1.66 -5.03
CA THR A 133 -0.04 0.21 -4.98
C THR A 133 -1.15 -0.29 -4.05
N ALA A 134 -1.48 -1.58 -4.13
CA ALA A 134 -2.37 -2.22 -3.17
C ALA A 134 -1.83 -2.13 -1.72
N ASP A 135 -0.51 -2.14 -1.54
CA ASP A 135 0.12 -2.03 -0.21
C ASP A 135 -0.04 -0.61 0.37
N ASP A 136 -0.20 0.40 -0.47
CA ASP A 136 -0.55 1.76 -0.06
C ASP A 136 -1.95 1.82 0.54
N VAL A 137 -2.92 1.11 -0.04
CA VAL A 137 -4.29 0.97 0.50
C VAL A 137 -4.23 0.28 1.87
N THR A 138 -3.56 -0.88 1.95
CA THR A 138 -3.38 -1.61 3.21
C THR A 138 -2.74 -0.74 4.28
N THR A 139 -1.71 0.03 3.91
CA THR A 139 -1.01 0.92 4.84
C THR A 139 -1.90 2.07 5.31
N ALA A 140 -2.64 2.72 4.40
CA ALA A 140 -3.56 3.80 4.72
C ALA A 140 -4.62 3.33 5.73
N VAL A 141 -5.25 2.18 5.45
CA VAL A 141 -6.31 1.61 6.29
C VAL A 141 -5.79 1.19 7.66
N ARG A 142 -4.62 0.51 7.71
CA ARG A 142 -4.00 0.14 8.99
C ARG A 142 -3.70 1.37 9.85
N LEU A 143 -3.12 2.42 9.27
CA LEU A 143 -2.82 3.65 10.00
C LEU A 143 -4.11 4.33 10.50
N ALA A 144 -5.17 4.34 9.71
CA ALA A 144 -6.46 4.89 10.11
C ALA A 144 -7.05 4.11 11.29
N VAL A 145 -7.06 2.78 11.22
CA VAL A 145 -7.55 1.90 12.29
C VAL A 145 -6.73 2.09 13.56
N ASP A 146 -5.39 2.08 13.45
CA ASP A 146 -4.48 2.29 14.58
C ASP A 146 -4.74 3.64 15.28
N ALA A 147 -4.97 4.71 14.51
CA ALA A 147 -5.27 6.04 15.06
C ALA A 147 -6.62 6.10 15.76
N LEU A 148 -7.65 5.44 15.22
CA LEU A 148 -9.03 5.51 15.70
C LEU A 148 -9.34 4.49 16.82
N ALA A 149 -8.56 3.41 16.95
CA ALA A 149 -8.80 2.32 17.90
C ALA A 149 -8.83 2.77 19.37
N GLY A 150 -8.21 3.90 19.71
CA GLY A 150 -8.19 4.45 21.06
C GLY A 150 -9.49 5.14 21.51
N ALA A 151 -10.38 5.52 20.59
CA ALA A 151 -11.59 6.27 20.92
C ALA A 151 -12.76 5.35 21.30
N THR A 152 -13.27 5.52 22.53
CA THR A 152 -14.38 4.72 23.06
C THR A 152 -15.71 5.45 23.08
N GLU A 153 -15.70 6.78 22.95
CA GLU A 153 -16.88 7.66 22.96
C GLU A 153 -16.78 8.71 21.85
N GLY A 154 -17.83 9.51 21.65
CA GLY A 154 -17.84 10.58 20.64
C GLY A 154 -18.23 10.15 19.22
N TRP A 155 -18.52 8.87 18.99
CA TRP A 155 -18.84 8.34 17.66
C TRP A 155 -20.11 8.90 17.01
N ASP A 156 -21.05 9.43 17.81
CA ASP A 156 -22.25 10.12 17.31
C ASP A 156 -22.06 11.65 17.19
N ALA A 157 -20.88 12.18 17.53
CA ALA A 157 -20.54 13.58 17.29
C ALA A 157 -20.19 13.82 15.82
N PRO A 158 -20.30 15.05 15.31
CA PRO A 158 -19.86 15.40 13.96
C PRO A 158 -18.38 15.07 13.72
N ALA A 159 -18.05 14.55 12.53
CA ALA A 159 -16.68 14.32 12.08
C ALA A 159 -16.07 15.65 11.61
N GLY A 160 -15.39 16.35 12.51
CA GLY A 160 -14.77 17.65 12.23
C GLY A 160 -15.81 18.65 11.75
N THR A 161 -15.64 19.15 10.51
CA THR A 161 -16.59 20.11 9.91
C THR A 161 -17.75 19.46 9.13
N LEU A 162 -17.84 18.13 9.08
CA LEU A 162 -18.89 17.42 8.34
C LEU A 162 -20.23 17.43 9.09
N GLU A 163 -21.33 17.32 8.35
CA GLU A 163 -22.66 17.07 8.92
C GLU A 163 -22.90 15.60 9.30
N TRP A 164 -21.97 14.73 8.87
CA TRP A 164 -21.96 13.31 9.22
C TRP A 164 -21.30 13.10 10.58
N THR A 165 -21.80 12.10 11.29
CA THR A 165 -21.16 11.67 12.54
C THR A 165 -19.82 10.98 12.26
N CYS A 166 -18.98 10.85 13.29
CA CYS A 166 -17.76 10.04 13.22
C CYS A 166 -18.05 8.60 12.80
N TRP A 167 -19.15 8.01 13.30
CA TRP A 167 -19.60 6.68 12.89
C TRP A 167 -19.94 6.62 11.40
N GLU A 168 -20.82 7.51 10.93
CA GLU A 168 -21.25 7.53 9.53
C GLU A 168 -20.11 7.81 8.56
N THR A 169 -19.14 8.63 8.95
CA THR A 169 -17.95 8.92 8.14
C THR A 169 -17.07 7.67 7.97
N VAL A 170 -16.93 6.83 8.99
CA VAL A 170 -16.17 5.56 8.86
C VAL A 170 -16.98 4.51 8.10
N GLU A 171 -18.31 4.49 8.21
CA GLU A 171 -19.15 3.63 7.35
C GLU A 171 -19.05 4.04 5.88
N HIS A 172 -19.13 5.33 5.60
CA HIS A 172 -18.91 5.88 4.26
C HIS A 172 -17.54 5.49 3.72
N LEU A 173 -16.48 5.64 4.52
CA LEU A 173 -15.14 5.21 4.12
C LEU A 173 -15.08 3.70 3.84
N SER A 174 -15.71 2.89 4.68
CA SER A 174 -15.80 1.44 4.46
C SER A 174 -16.55 1.11 3.17
N ASP A 175 -17.58 1.90 2.85
CA ASP A 175 -18.37 1.76 1.64
C ASP A 175 -17.61 2.21 0.38
N ASP A 176 -16.87 3.32 0.41
CA ASP A 176 -16.05 3.78 -0.71
C ASP A 176 -15.02 2.73 -1.13
N LEU A 177 -14.31 2.17 -0.14
CA LEU A 177 -13.32 1.12 -0.38
C LEU A 177 -13.99 -0.14 -0.97
N PHE A 178 -15.16 -0.51 -0.45
CA PHE A 178 -15.96 -1.60 -1.01
C PHE A 178 -16.41 -1.29 -2.45
N ALA A 179 -16.97 -0.11 -2.69
CA ALA A 179 -17.49 0.34 -3.97
C ALA A 179 -16.40 0.32 -5.04
N TYR A 180 -15.21 0.84 -4.74
CA TYR A 180 -14.05 0.79 -5.62
C TYR A 180 -13.59 -0.64 -5.92
N ALA A 181 -13.60 -1.52 -4.91
CA ALA A 181 -13.23 -2.92 -5.09
C ALA A 181 -14.21 -3.65 -6.03
N VAL A 182 -15.52 -3.52 -5.77
CA VAL A 182 -16.54 -4.21 -6.56
C VAL A 182 -16.67 -3.64 -7.97
N GLN A 183 -16.30 -2.38 -8.18
CA GLN A 183 -16.24 -1.76 -9.49
C GLN A 183 -15.21 -2.42 -10.42
N LEU A 184 -14.17 -3.06 -9.86
CA LEU A 184 -13.17 -3.85 -10.60
C LEU A 184 -13.55 -5.34 -10.73
N GLY A 185 -14.53 -5.82 -9.95
CA GLY A 185 -14.89 -7.23 -9.80
C GLY A 185 -15.41 -7.93 -11.07
N PRO A 186 -16.28 -7.31 -11.88
CA PRO A 186 -16.81 -7.95 -13.08
C PRO A 186 -15.72 -8.30 -14.08
N ARG A 187 -15.85 -9.45 -14.76
CA ARG A 187 -14.97 -9.83 -15.88
C ARG A 187 -14.89 -8.76 -16.98
N THR A 188 -15.95 -7.97 -17.13
CA THR A 188 -16.01 -6.81 -18.01
C THR A 188 -16.62 -5.68 -17.20
N PRO A 189 -15.80 -4.87 -16.52
CA PRO A 189 -16.30 -3.79 -15.68
C PRO A 189 -17.09 -2.76 -16.49
N PRO A 190 -18.18 -2.20 -15.92
CA PRO A 190 -18.99 -1.21 -16.63
C PRO A 190 -18.23 0.11 -16.77
N LEU A 191 -18.52 0.84 -17.86
CA LEU A 191 -17.88 2.11 -18.20
C LEU A 191 -18.87 3.29 -18.18
N ASP A 192 -20.15 3.03 -17.95
CA ASP A 192 -21.24 4.01 -18.03
C ASP A 192 -21.99 4.19 -16.71
N GLY A 193 -21.64 3.41 -15.69
CA GLY A 193 -22.22 3.53 -14.36
C GLY A 193 -21.57 2.58 -13.35
N GLU A 194 -21.99 2.76 -12.10
CA GLU A 194 -21.59 1.91 -10.98
C GLU A 194 -22.14 0.49 -11.13
N VAL A 195 -21.44 -0.48 -10.55
CA VAL A 195 -22.02 -1.82 -10.36
C VAL A 195 -23.29 -1.68 -9.51
N PRO A 196 -24.43 -2.30 -9.91
CA PRO A 196 -25.75 -1.94 -9.38
C PRO A 196 -26.03 -2.59 -8.02
N TYR A 197 -25.20 -2.30 -7.02
CA TYR A 197 -25.52 -2.52 -5.62
C TYR A 197 -26.67 -1.60 -5.21
N ARG A 198 -27.37 -1.99 -4.14
CA ARG A 198 -28.42 -1.16 -3.58
C ARG A 198 -27.80 -0.12 -2.67
N TRP A 199 -27.75 1.13 -3.14
CA TRP A 199 -27.30 2.27 -2.37
C TRP A 199 -28.47 2.96 -1.69
N ALA A 200 -28.36 3.21 -0.39
CA ALA A 200 -29.35 3.98 0.36
C ALA A 200 -28.69 4.64 1.57
N PRO A 201 -29.22 5.75 2.09
CA PRO A 201 -28.80 6.26 3.38
C PRO A 201 -29.65 5.65 4.51
N GLU A 202 -29.06 5.45 5.70
CA GLU A 202 -29.83 5.02 6.89
C GLU A 202 -30.76 6.11 7.42
N ARG A 203 -30.39 7.38 7.21
CA ARG A 203 -31.20 8.54 7.58
C ARG A 203 -31.16 9.64 6.52
N GLN A 204 -32.13 10.55 6.57
CA GLN A 204 -32.13 11.73 5.72
C GLN A 204 -30.84 12.56 5.95
N GLY A 205 -30.14 12.91 4.87
CA GLY A 205 -28.89 13.66 4.91
C GLY A 205 -27.65 12.86 5.30
N GLY A 206 -27.78 11.55 5.59
CA GLY A 206 -26.64 10.65 5.79
C GLY A 206 -25.99 10.25 4.47
N PRO A 207 -24.79 9.62 4.52
CA PRO A 207 -24.11 9.11 3.34
C PRO A 207 -24.92 7.98 2.68
N TYR A 208 -24.80 7.84 1.36
CA TYR A 208 -25.40 6.74 0.61
C TYR A 208 -24.41 5.59 0.59
N ASN A 209 -24.75 4.48 1.26
CA ASN A 209 -23.87 3.32 1.34
C ASN A 209 -24.61 2.04 0.92
N ALA A 210 -23.85 1.00 0.57
CA ALA A 210 -24.27 -0.39 0.53
C ALA A 210 -23.72 -1.18 1.74
N VAL A 211 -22.61 -0.73 2.33
CA VAL A 211 -21.96 -1.31 3.52
C VAL A 211 -22.32 -0.49 4.76
N PHE A 212 -22.81 -1.17 5.79
CA PHE A 212 -23.13 -0.61 7.10
C PHE A 212 -22.54 -1.50 8.19
N ALA A 213 -21.98 -0.89 9.23
CA ALA A 213 -21.44 -1.61 10.36
C ALA A 213 -22.55 -1.91 11.38
N ASP A 214 -22.52 -3.09 11.99
CA ASP A 214 -23.47 -3.40 13.06
C ASP A 214 -23.15 -2.54 14.30
N ARG A 215 -24.06 -1.61 14.62
CA ARG A 215 -23.97 -0.74 15.79
C ARG A 215 -23.79 -1.52 17.10
N ALA A 216 -24.32 -2.74 17.21
CA ALA A 216 -24.15 -3.59 18.39
C ALA A 216 -22.72 -4.10 18.57
N ALA A 217 -21.91 -4.15 17.51
CA ALA A 217 -20.50 -4.51 17.57
C ALA A 217 -19.59 -3.34 18.06
N GLY A 218 -20.15 -2.13 18.18
CA GLY A 218 -19.46 -0.94 18.67
C GLY A 218 -18.30 -0.50 17.77
N PRO A 219 -17.46 0.44 18.25
CA PRO A 219 -16.34 0.99 17.46
C PRO A 219 -15.35 -0.05 16.94
N ALA A 220 -15.10 -1.10 17.72
CA ALA A 220 -14.24 -2.20 17.28
C ALA A 220 -14.81 -2.93 16.04
N GLY A 221 -16.12 -3.16 16.00
CA GLY A 221 -16.79 -3.76 14.84
C GLY A 221 -16.83 -2.83 13.63
N LEU A 222 -16.98 -1.52 13.85
CA LEU A 222 -16.88 -0.50 12.82
C LEU A 222 -15.49 -0.50 12.17
N LEU A 223 -14.42 -0.49 12.97
CA LEU A 223 -13.04 -0.54 12.45
C LEU A 223 -12.73 -1.87 11.76
N ALA A 224 -13.25 -2.99 12.24
CA ALA A 224 -13.13 -4.28 11.55
C ALA A 224 -13.83 -4.28 10.17
N THR A 225 -14.94 -3.54 10.03
CA THR A 225 -15.62 -3.35 8.75
C THR A 225 -14.75 -2.54 7.78
N LEU A 226 -14.12 -1.48 8.28
CA LEU A 226 -13.14 -0.69 7.51
C LEU A 226 -11.96 -1.55 7.04
N GLU A 227 -11.36 -2.34 7.93
CA GLU A 227 -10.27 -3.27 7.57
C GLU A 227 -10.69 -4.26 6.48
N ALA A 228 -11.88 -4.84 6.60
CA ALA A 228 -12.40 -5.79 5.62
C ALA A 228 -12.58 -5.15 4.24
N SER A 229 -13.19 -3.98 4.16
CA SER A 229 -13.35 -3.25 2.89
C SER A 229 -12.01 -2.80 2.29
N GLY A 230 -11.08 -2.35 3.13
CA GLY A 230 -9.71 -2.04 2.71
C GLY A 230 -9.00 -3.24 2.10
N ALA A 231 -9.12 -4.41 2.73
CA ALA A 231 -8.56 -5.66 2.22
C ALA A 231 -9.18 -6.09 0.88
N LEU A 232 -10.49 -5.85 0.67
CA LEU A 232 -11.15 -6.09 -0.61
C LEU A 232 -10.55 -5.21 -1.72
N LEU A 233 -10.42 -3.90 -1.48
CA LEU A 233 -9.84 -3.00 -2.47
C LEU A 233 -8.38 -3.33 -2.76
N ALA A 234 -7.57 -3.55 -1.72
CA ALA A 234 -6.17 -3.92 -1.89
C ALA A 234 -6.03 -5.23 -2.70
N SER A 235 -6.89 -6.23 -2.43
CA SER A 235 -6.89 -7.49 -3.19
C SER A 235 -7.25 -7.26 -4.65
N MET A 236 -8.33 -6.52 -4.93
CA MET A 236 -8.76 -6.21 -6.29
C MET A 236 -7.71 -5.41 -7.06
N ALA A 237 -7.13 -4.38 -6.44
CA ALA A 237 -6.07 -3.59 -7.05
C ALA A 237 -4.83 -4.44 -7.38
N ARG A 238 -4.50 -5.42 -6.53
CA ARG A 238 -3.34 -6.32 -6.73
C ARG A 238 -3.57 -7.33 -7.86
N THR A 239 -4.78 -7.89 -7.97
CA THR A 239 -5.06 -8.99 -8.90
C THR A 239 -5.62 -8.55 -10.23
N THR A 240 -6.14 -7.32 -10.32
CA THR A 240 -6.73 -6.82 -11.56
C THR A 240 -5.64 -6.35 -12.53
N PRO A 241 -5.66 -6.80 -13.80
CA PRO A 241 -4.70 -6.34 -14.79
C PRO A 241 -4.71 -4.81 -14.97
N PRO A 242 -3.56 -4.14 -15.12
CA PRO A 242 -3.46 -2.68 -15.17
C PRO A 242 -4.16 -2.04 -16.38
N GLU A 243 -4.46 -2.80 -17.43
CA GLU A 243 -5.21 -2.37 -18.61
C GLU A 243 -6.73 -2.33 -18.39
N VAL A 244 -7.23 -2.93 -17.31
CA VAL A 244 -8.67 -2.91 -17.00
C VAL A 244 -9.11 -1.47 -16.73
N ARG A 245 -10.31 -1.15 -17.19
CA ARG A 245 -10.94 0.16 -17.02
C ARG A 245 -12.33 -0.03 -16.43
N SER A 246 -12.70 0.83 -15.49
CA SER A 246 -14.04 0.82 -14.90
C SER A 246 -14.53 2.24 -14.59
N TYR A 247 -15.84 2.39 -14.54
CA TYR A 247 -16.51 3.65 -14.28
C TYR A 247 -16.21 4.19 -12.87
N HIS A 248 -15.98 5.50 -12.79
CA HIS A 248 -16.11 6.30 -11.58
C HIS A 248 -16.65 7.69 -11.98
N GLY A 249 -17.42 8.34 -11.10
CA GLY A 249 -18.04 9.64 -11.39
C GLY A 249 -17.05 10.75 -11.79
N PHE A 250 -15.78 10.63 -11.38
CA PHE A 250 -14.69 11.54 -11.73
C PHE A 250 -13.71 10.99 -12.79
N GLY A 251 -14.17 10.05 -13.61
CA GLY A 251 -13.45 9.55 -14.79
C GLY A 251 -13.32 8.03 -14.81
N ILE A 252 -13.26 7.46 -16.01
CA ILE A 252 -12.97 6.03 -16.20
C ILE A 252 -11.59 5.74 -15.64
N SER A 253 -11.52 4.89 -14.62
CA SER A 253 -10.30 4.64 -13.87
C SER A 253 -9.72 3.25 -14.12
N ASP A 254 -8.48 3.08 -13.70
CA ASP A 254 -7.72 1.83 -13.71
C ASP A 254 -7.50 1.34 -12.27
N PRO A 255 -6.97 0.11 -12.05
CA PRO A 255 -6.77 -0.41 -10.70
C PRO A 255 -5.92 0.49 -9.80
N GLU A 256 -4.91 1.15 -10.36
CA GLU A 256 -4.10 2.13 -9.63
C GLU A 256 -4.93 3.36 -9.22
N GLY A 257 -5.79 3.86 -10.10
CA GLY A 257 -6.64 5.00 -9.82
C GLY A 257 -7.64 4.71 -8.71
N PHE A 258 -8.28 3.54 -8.70
CA PHE A 258 -9.13 3.12 -7.58
C PHE A 258 -8.34 2.94 -6.28
N ALA A 259 -7.13 2.38 -6.32
CA ALA A 259 -6.26 2.32 -5.16
C ALA A 259 -5.90 3.72 -4.63
N ALA A 260 -5.60 4.66 -5.52
CA ALA A 260 -5.30 6.05 -5.16
C ALA A 260 -6.52 6.76 -4.56
N MET A 261 -7.72 6.53 -5.08
CA MET A 261 -8.96 7.08 -4.51
C MET A 261 -9.17 6.54 -3.10
N GLY A 262 -9.04 5.22 -2.91
CA GLY A 262 -9.14 4.59 -1.59
C GLY A 262 -8.12 5.14 -0.59
N VAL A 263 -6.88 5.39 -1.01
CA VAL A 263 -5.87 6.07 -0.18
C VAL A 263 -6.32 7.48 0.18
N VAL A 264 -6.74 8.30 -0.79
CA VAL A 264 -7.20 9.68 -0.51
C VAL A 264 -8.35 9.67 0.48
N GLU A 265 -9.43 8.93 0.20
CA GLU A 265 -10.62 8.86 1.06
C GLU A 265 -10.23 8.44 2.47
N THR A 266 -9.42 7.39 2.61
CA THR A 266 -8.96 6.90 3.92
C THR A 266 -8.23 7.99 4.69
N LEU A 267 -7.27 8.68 4.06
CA LEU A 267 -6.46 9.67 4.76
C LEU A 267 -7.26 10.90 5.18
N VAL A 268 -8.14 11.40 4.30
CA VAL A 268 -8.88 12.65 4.55
C VAL A 268 -10.11 12.45 5.43
N HIS A 269 -10.79 11.31 5.34
CA HIS A 269 -11.90 11.02 6.26
C HIS A 269 -11.43 10.57 7.63
N THR A 270 -10.25 9.95 7.74
CA THR A 270 -9.60 9.75 9.05
C THR A 270 -9.27 11.09 9.70
N HIS A 271 -8.84 12.10 8.92
CA HIS A 271 -8.65 13.46 9.44
C HIS A 271 -9.95 14.05 10.00
N ASP A 272 -11.05 13.95 9.24
CA ASP A 272 -12.34 14.48 9.69
C ASP A 272 -12.81 13.79 10.97
N VAL A 273 -12.68 12.46 11.06
CA VAL A 273 -13.05 11.68 12.25
C VAL A 273 -12.12 11.99 13.42
N ALA A 274 -10.81 12.07 13.20
CA ALA A 274 -9.84 12.41 14.23
C ALA A 274 -10.11 13.80 14.82
N GLU A 275 -10.45 14.80 13.99
CA GLU A 275 -10.86 16.13 14.45
C GLU A 275 -12.12 16.05 15.33
N GLY A 276 -13.15 15.30 14.89
CA GLY A 276 -14.39 15.10 15.65
C GLY A 276 -14.20 14.37 16.99
N LEU A 277 -13.23 13.45 17.06
CA LEU A 277 -12.89 12.68 18.26
C LEU A 277 -11.80 13.34 19.12
N GLY A 278 -11.21 14.46 18.68
CA GLY A 278 -10.13 15.15 19.39
C GLY A 278 -8.81 14.37 19.41
N LEU A 279 -8.51 13.62 18.35
CA LEU A 279 -7.30 12.82 18.17
C LEU A 279 -6.27 13.51 17.28
N ASP A 280 -4.99 13.29 17.54
CA ASP A 280 -3.90 13.72 16.65
C ASP A 280 -3.79 12.77 15.45
N TRP A 281 -3.71 13.34 14.24
CA TRP A 281 -3.60 12.57 13.00
C TRP A 281 -2.71 13.25 11.97
N ALA A 282 -1.72 12.52 11.46
CA ALA A 282 -0.93 12.90 10.30
C ALA A 282 -0.39 11.64 9.58
N PRO A 283 -0.71 11.44 8.29
CA PRO A 283 -0.19 10.31 7.54
C PRO A 283 1.23 10.55 7.00
N PRO A 284 1.96 9.48 6.60
CA PRO A 284 3.27 9.60 5.98
C PRO A 284 3.24 10.43 4.69
N ALA A 285 4.13 11.42 4.58
CA ALA A 285 4.21 12.31 3.42
C ALA A 285 4.36 11.58 2.08
N ALA A 286 5.05 10.44 2.06
CA ALA A 286 5.24 9.65 0.84
C ALA A 286 3.93 9.05 0.30
N LEU A 287 2.99 8.71 1.18
CA LEU A 287 1.68 8.19 0.79
C LEU A 287 0.83 9.31 0.17
N CYS A 288 0.83 10.48 0.81
CA CYS A 288 0.20 11.70 0.27
C CYS A 288 0.77 12.07 -1.09
N ASP A 289 2.10 12.02 -1.25
CA ASP A 289 2.76 12.39 -2.49
C ASP A 289 2.35 11.50 -3.67
N ARG A 290 2.31 10.17 -3.47
CA ARG A 290 1.86 9.23 -4.51
C ARG A 290 0.41 9.48 -4.92
N ALA A 291 -0.47 9.68 -3.94
CA ALA A 291 -1.88 9.98 -4.19
C ALA A 291 -2.05 11.32 -4.95
N LEU A 292 -1.34 12.37 -4.52
CA LEU A 292 -1.31 13.67 -5.20
C LEU A 292 -0.84 13.53 -6.65
N ALA A 293 0.28 12.85 -6.88
CA ALA A 293 0.84 12.65 -8.21
C ALA A 293 -0.07 11.84 -9.14
N ARG A 294 -0.92 10.96 -8.60
CA ARG A 294 -1.85 10.12 -9.38
C ARG A 294 -3.18 10.82 -9.70
N LEU A 295 -3.71 11.61 -8.78
CA LEU A 295 -5.10 12.09 -8.82
C LEU A 295 -5.24 13.62 -8.96
N PHE A 296 -4.20 14.37 -8.64
CA PHE A 296 -4.24 15.84 -8.59
C PHE A 296 -3.11 16.44 -9.43
N PRO A 297 -3.20 16.41 -10.77
CA PRO A 297 -2.14 16.89 -11.66
C PRO A 297 -1.78 18.38 -11.45
N ASP A 298 -2.72 19.17 -10.94
CA ASP A 298 -2.53 20.60 -10.64
C ASP A 298 -2.09 20.88 -9.19
N ALA A 299 -1.74 19.84 -8.42
CA ALA A 299 -1.25 20.02 -7.05
C ALA A 299 0.13 20.69 -7.05
N PRO A 300 0.38 21.70 -6.19
CA PRO A 300 1.69 22.27 -6.02
C PRO A 300 2.75 21.21 -5.69
N ALA A 301 3.92 21.31 -6.33
CA ALA A 301 5.02 20.38 -6.12
C ALA A 301 5.78 20.62 -4.80
N GLY A 302 5.74 21.85 -4.26
CA GLY A 302 6.41 22.23 -3.01
C GLY A 302 5.50 22.09 -1.78
N GLY A 303 6.11 22.15 -0.60
CA GLY A 303 5.43 22.16 0.69
C GLY A 303 5.23 20.78 1.32
N ASP A 304 4.68 20.78 2.54
CA ASP A 304 4.30 19.56 3.24
C ASP A 304 3.19 18.81 2.48
N ARG A 305 3.43 17.54 2.15
CA ARG A 305 2.56 16.77 1.23
C ARG A 305 1.20 16.47 1.84
N TRP A 306 1.12 16.34 3.16
CA TRP A 306 -0.17 16.17 3.84
C TRP A 306 -1.01 17.45 3.77
N THR A 307 -0.40 18.60 4.06
CA THR A 307 -1.05 19.92 3.94
C THR A 307 -1.53 20.18 2.51
N VAL A 308 -0.74 19.83 1.50
CA VAL A 308 -1.15 19.95 0.09
C VAL A 308 -2.34 19.04 -0.24
N LEU A 309 -2.40 17.82 0.30
CA LEU A 309 -3.54 16.92 0.11
C LEU A 309 -4.81 17.44 0.79
N LEU A 310 -4.69 17.98 2.00
CA LEU A 310 -5.81 18.67 2.67
C LEU A 310 -6.30 19.87 1.84
N TRP A 311 -5.40 20.68 1.29
CA TRP A 311 -5.78 21.78 0.40
C TRP A 311 -6.46 21.28 -0.89
N ALA A 312 -5.91 20.24 -1.52
CA ALA A 312 -6.43 19.67 -2.76
C ALA A 312 -7.87 19.16 -2.60
N THR A 313 -8.22 18.73 -1.39
CA THR A 313 -9.55 18.23 -0.99
C THR A 313 -10.37 19.25 -0.18
N GLY A 314 -10.00 20.54 -0.23
CA GLY A 314 -10.80 21.62 0.33
C GLY A 314 -10.84 21.71 1.86
N ARG A 315 -9.94 21.03 2.57
CA ARG A 315 -9.83 21.01 4.04
C ARG A 315 -8.85 22.05 4.59
N ALA A 316 -7.87 22.50 3.80
CA ALA A 316 -6.87 23.47 4.24
C ALA A 316 -6.63 24.63 3.23
N GLU A 317 -5.94 25.66 3.71
CA GLU A 317 -5.35 26.75 2.91
C GLU A 317 -3.84 26.52 2.74
N LEU A 318 -3.27 27.03 1.65
CA LEU A 318 -1.81 27.15 1.50
C LEU A 318 -1.43 28.64 1.42
N PRO A 319 -0.21 29.02 1.84
CA PRO A 319 0.21 30.43 1.84
C PRO A 319 -0.04 31.18 0.53
N ASP A 320 0.15 30.50 -0.61
CA ASP A 320 -0.01 31.07 -1.95
C ASP A 320 -1.23 30.51 -2.71
N HIS A 321 -2.07 29.70 -2.05
CA HIS A 321 -3.27 29.14 -2.67
C HIS A 321 -4.48 29.19 -1.73
N PRO A 322 -5.54 29.94 -2.08
CA PRO A 322 -6.75 30.01 -1.26
C PRO A 322 -7.42 28.64 -1.13
N ARG A 323 -8.22 28.47 -0.07
CA ARG A 323 -8.98 27.23 0.18
C ARG A 323 -9.85 26.91 -1.03
N ARG A 324 -9.84 25.64 -1.46
CA ARG A 324 -10.77 25.16 -2.48
C ARG A 324 -12.16 24.98 -1.88
N THR A 325 -13.15 25.70 -2.41
CA THR A 325 -14.57 25.53 -2.07
C THR A 325 -15.28 24.48 -2.93
N LYS A 326 -14.65 24.13 -4.07
CA LYS A 326 -15.03 23.01 -4.94
C LYS A 326 -13.75 22.32 -5.38
N TRP A 327 -13.78 20.99 -5.39
CA TRP A 327 -12.65 20.18 -5.80
C TRP A 327 -13.14 18.88 -6.44
N ARG A 328 -12.26 18.25 -7.22
CA ARG A 328 -12.39 16.89 -7.75
C ARG A 328 -10.99 16.34 -7.99
N TRP A 329 -10.79 15.04 -7.87
CA TRP A 329 -9.63 14.38 -8.49
C TRP A 329 -9.90 14.09 -9.97
N ASP A 330 -8.83 13.80 -10.71
CA ASP A 330 -8.90 13.22 -12.04
C ASP A 330 -8.67 11.70 -11.97
N GLY A 331 -9.75 10.93 -12.06
CA GLY A 331 -9.69 9.47 -11.95
C GLY A 331 -9.11 8.77 -13.18
N ARG A 332 -8.97 9.49 -14.30
CA ARG A 332 -8.48 8.90 -15.56
C ARG A 332 -7.05 8.40 -15.43
N PRO A 333 -6.62 7.40 -16.22
CA PRO A 333 -5.22 7.00 -16.29
C PRO A 333 -4.32 8.20 -16.66
N PRO A 334 -3.08 8.28 -16.17
CA PRO A 334 -2.20 9.44 -16.42
C PRO A 334 -2.03 9.81 -17.90
N ALA A 335 -2.04 8.82 -18.80
CA ALA A 335 -1.94 9.04 -20.24
C ALA A 335 -3.14 9.83 -20.81
N ASP A 336 -4.31 9.72 -20.18
CA ASP A 336 -5.56 10.35 -20.61
C ASP A 336 -5.81 11.70 -19.90
N GLN A 337 -5.08 11.98 -18.82
CA GLN A 337 -5.15 13.26 -18.09
C GLN A 337 -4.49 14.39 -18.90
N THR A 338 -3.33 14.11 -19.51
CA THR A 338 -2.53 15.10 -20.25
C THR A 338 -3.15 15.49 -21.59
N ALA A 339 -3.93 14.59 -22.21
CA ALA A 339 -4.63 14.88 -23.47
C ALA A 339 -5.75 15.93 -23.30
N SER A 340 -6.25 16.12 -22.08
CA SER A 340 -7.38 17.01 -21.78
C SER A 340 -6.97 18.46 -21.48
N SER A 341 -5.70 18.73 -21.19
CA SER A 341 -5.17 20.07 -20.92
C SER A 341 -4.60 20.78 -22.17
N ALA A 342 -4.60 20.10 -23.31
CA ALA A 342 -4.15 20.62 -24.61
C ALA A 342 -5.31 21.05 -25.54
N GLY A 343 -6.54 21.18 -25.01
CA GLY A 343 -7.76 21.56 -25.74
C GLY A 343 -8.45 22.78 -25.16
#